data_AF-A0A352DMF9-F1
#
_entry.id   AF-A0A352DMF9-F1
#
_cell.length_a   1.000
_cell.length_b   1.000
_cell.length_c   1.000
_cell.angle_alpha   90.00
_cell.angle_beta   90.00
_cell.angle_gamma   90.00
#
_symmetry.space_group_name_H-M   'P 1'
#
loop_
_entity.id
_entity.type
_entity.pdbx_description
1 polymer ?
#
loop_
_entity_poly.entity_id
_entity_poly.type
_entity_poly.pdbx_seq_one_letter_code
_entity_poly.pdbx_strand_id
1 'polypeptide(L)'
;MEKIRIQKMISDSGYCSRRKAEALIEQGRVRLNGRPVKLGDKCGYKDLITVDGERLYTARKKEYLYIMLNKPRGYVTTVSDELERRTVMDLLDDIEERVYPVGRLDRNSEGLLLLTNDGEFANSI
;
A
#
# COMPACT_ATOMS: atom_id res chain seq x y z
N MET A 1 13.37 10.01 -17.68
CA MET A 1 12.42 8.99 -17.20
C MET A 1 12.46 9.02 -15.69
N GLU A 2 11.32 9.27 -15.07
CA GLU A 2 11.21 9.30 -13.61
C GLU A 2 11.52 7.91 -13.04
N LYS A 3 12.44 7.86 -12.07
CA LYS A 3 12.88 6.64 -11.42
C LYS A 3 12.18 6.52 -10.07
N ILE A 4 11.41 5.47 -9.87
CA ILE A 4 10.63 5.22 -8.66
C ILE A 4 11.35 4.15 -7.84
N ARG A 5 11.36 4.30 -6.51
CA ARG A 5 11.92 3.30 -5.59
C ARG A 5 11.19 1.96 -5.77
N ILE A 6 11.93 0.86 -5.83
CA ILE A 6 11.37 -0.46 -6.12
C ILE A 6 10.30 -0.85 -5.09
N GLN A 7 10.52 -0.58 -3.80
CA GLN A 7 9.50 -0.86 -2.77
C GLN A 7 8.20 -0.05 -2.96
N LYS A 8 8.27 1.14 -3.56
CA LYS A 8 7.09 1.93 -3.92
C LYS A 8 6.38 1.28 -5.10
N MET A 9 7.10 0.91 -6.16
CA MET A 9 6.53 0.19 -7.32
C MET A 9 5.85 -1.14 -6.95
N ILE A 10 6.45 -1.91 -6.04
CA ILE A 10 5.84 -3.15 -5.54
C ILE A 10 4.56 -2.84 -4.75
N SER A 11 4.59 -1.85 -3.85
CA SER A 11 3.40 -1.46 -3.10
C SER A 11 2.28 -0.92 -4.00
N ASP A 12 2.67 -0.16 -5.01
CA ASP A 12 1.80 0.48 -5.99
C ASP A 12 1.11 -0.52 -6.92
N SER A 13 1.66 -1.72 -7.07
CA SER A 13 1.03 -2.82 -7.80
C SER A 13 -0.04 -3.56 -6.99
N GLY A 14 -0.22 -3.22 -5.70
CA GLY A 14 -1.10 -3.94 -4.79
C GLY A 14 -0.48 -5.18 -4.15
N TYR A 15 0.70 -5.64 -4.60
CA TYR A 15 1.32 -6.90 -4.15
C TYR A 15 1.50 -6.99 -2.63
N CYS A 16 2.02 -5.95 -1.98
CA CYS A 16 2.12 -5.90 -0.50
C CYS A 16 2.30 -4.45 -0.01
N SER A 17 2.43 -4.24 1.30
CA SER A 17 2.77 -2.91 1.81
C SER A 17 4.22 -2.54 1.47
N ARG A 18 4.51 -1.24 1.43
CA ARG A 18 5.89 -0.76 1.20
C ARG A 18 6.92 -1.34 2.18
N ARG A 19 6.60 -1.46 3.48
CA ARG A 19 7.49 -2.07 4.48
C ARG A 19 7.69 -3.56 4.22
N LYS A 20 6.63 -4.28 3.82
CA LYS A 20 6.75 -5.69 3.46
C LYS A 20 7.61 -5.86 2.21
N ALA A 21 7.48 -4.97 1.22
CA ALA A 21 8.34 -4.94 0.04
C ALA A 21 9.81 -4.70 0.41
N GLU A 22 10.09 -3.82 1.37
CA GLU A 22 11.45 -3.62 1.90
C GLU A 22 12.01 -4.90 2.53
N ALA A 23 11.24 -5.59 3.36
CA ALA A 23 11.65 -6.88 3.93
C ALA A 23 11.91 -7.95 2.85
N LEU A 24 11.10 -8.01 1.79
CA LEU A 24 11.32 -8.94 0.67
C LEU A 24 12.61 -8.63 -0.10
N ILE A 25 12.93 -7.34 -0.26
CA ILE A 25 14.20 -6.90 -0.88
C ILE A 25 15.38 -7.34 -0.01
N GLU A 26 15.33 -7.11 1.30
CA GLU A 26 16.38 -7.51 2.24
C GLU A 26 16.59 -9.04 2.27
N GLN A 27 15.51 -9.81 2.12
CA GLN A 27 15.55 -11.26 2.00
C GLN A 27 16.09 -11.77 0.65
N GLY A 28 16.41 -10.88 -0.29
CA GLY A 28 16.91 -11.25 -1.62
C GLY A 28 15.84 -11.87 -2.54
N ARG A 29 14.56 -11.70 -2.21
CA ARG A 29 13.43 -12.31 -2.93
C ARG A 29 12.96 -11.47 -4.13
N VAL A 30 13.48 -10.25 -4.26
CA VAL A 30 13.13 -9.31 -5.32
C VAL A 30 14.27 -9.21 -6.33
N ARG A 31 13.94 -9.24 -7.62
CA ARG A 31 14.89 -9.00 -8.72
C ARG A 31 14.37 -7.93 -9.67
N LEU A 32 15.30 -7.17 -10.24
CA LEU A 32 15.06 -6.23 -11.34
C LEU A 32 15.80 -6.72 -12.57
N ASN A 33 15.07 -7.00 -13.65
CA ASN A 33 15.64 -7.55 -14.90
C ASN A 33 16.53 -8.78 -14.64
N GLY A 34 16.11 -9.65 -13.71
CA GLY A 34 16.83 -10.87 -13.31
C GLY A 34 17.97 -10.67 -12.30
N ARG A 35 18.33 -9.44 -11.93
CA ARG A 35 19.41 -9.14 -10.97
C ARG A 35 18.87 -8.84 -9.58
N PRO A 36 19.54 -9.26 -8.49
CA PRO A 36 19.13 -8.91 -7.13
C PRO A 36 19.20 -7.39 -6.91
N VAL A 37 18.33 -6.89 -6.03
CA VAL A 37 18.23 -5.45 -5.72
C VAL A 37 18.51 -5.20 -4.24
N LYS A 38 18.82 -3.95 -3.90
CA LYS A 38 19.02 -3.47 -2.52
C LYS A 38 17.98 -2.43 -2.15
N LEU A 39 17.81 -2.18 -0.86
CA LEU A 39 16.91 -1.14 -0.37
C LEU A 39 17.30 0.23 -0.95
N GLY A 40 16.29 0.94 -1.47
CA GLY A 40 16.47 2.26 -2.08
C GLY A 40 16.78 2.25 -3.58
N ASP A 41 17.04 1.08 -4.16
CA ASP A 41 17.15 0.94 -5.62
C ASP A 41 15.89 1.47 -6.32
N LYS A 42 16.09 2.01 -7.52
CA LYS A 42 15.02 2.62 -8.31
C LYS A 42 14.92 1.97 -9.68
N CYS A 43 13.70 1.91 -10.21
CA CYS A 43 13.38 1.38 -11.52
C CYS A 43 12.44 2.33 -12.28
N GLY A 44 12.35 2.15 -13.59
CA GLY A 44 11.33 2.77 -14.43
C GLY A 44 10.24 1.77 -14.80
N TYR A 45 9.14 2.27 -15.37
CA TYR A 45 7.99 1.45 -15.79
C TYR A 45 8.28 0.40 -16.89
N LYS A 46 9.45 0.46 -17.53
CA LYS A 46 9.87 -0.53 -18.53
C LYS A 46 10.67 -1.68 -17.92
N ASP A 47 11.15 -1.54 -16.69
CA ASP A 47 11.92 -2.58 -16.04
C ASP A 47 11.02 -3.71 -15.55
N LEU A 48 11.54 -4.94 -15.58
CA LEU A 48 10.86 -6.13 -15.11
C LEU A 48 11.19 -6.35 -13.63
N ILE A 49 10.20 -6.21 -12.76
CA ILE A 49 10.30 -6.63 -11.36
C ILE A 49 9.78 -8.06 -11.24
N THR A 50 10.55 -8.92 -10.58
CA THR A 50 10.06 -10.22 -10.12
C THR A 50 10.19 -10.34 -8.61
N VAL A 51 9.20 -10.98 -7.99
CA VAL A 51 9.19 -11.32 -6.56
C VAL A 51 9.01 -12.83 -6.49
N ASP A 52 9.93 -13.54 -5.84
CA ASP A 52 9.92 -15.01 -5.77
C ASP A 52 9.89 -15.72 -7.13
N GLY A 53 10.42 -15.06 -8.17
CA GLY A 53 10.41 -15.58 -9.54
C GLY A 53 9.14 -15.23 -10.33
N GLU A 54 8.08 -14.74 -9.69
CA GLU A 54 6.87 -14.30 -10.36
C GLU A 54 6.98 -12.87 -10.86
N ARG A 55 6.49 -12.63 -12.08
CA ARG A 55 6.48 -11.30 -12.68
C ARG A 55 5.41 -10.43 -12.03
N LEU A 56 5.84 -9.27 -11.55
CA LEU A 56 4.94 -8.27 -11.00
C LEU A 56 4.48 -7.32 -12.12
N TYR A 57 3.18 -7.26 -12.34
CA TYR A 57 2.56 -6.41 -13.34
C TYR A 57 2.14 -5.09 -12.70
N THR A 58 2.86 -4.01 -12.98
CA THR A 58 2.42 -2.67 -12.59
C THR A 58 1.47 -2.12 -13.65
N ALA A 59 0.23 -1.81 -13.28
CA ALA A 59 -0.72 -1.16 -14.17
C ALA A 59 -0.14 0.20 -14.64
N ARG A 60 -0.19 0.46 -15.96
CA ARG A 60 0.29 1.75 -16.53
C ARG A 60 -0.58 2.94 -16.13
N LYS A 61 -1.83 2.68 -15.75
CA LYS A 61 -2.78 3.65 -15.22
C LYS A 61 -3.29 3.09 -13.89
N LYS A 62 -3.05 3.82 -12.82
CA LYS A 62 -3.72 3.57 -11.55
C LYS A 62 -5.09 4.24 -11.59
N GLU A 63 -6.12 3.49 -11.27
CA GLU A 63 -7.42 4.07 -10.91
C GLU A 63 -7.36 4.44 -9.44
N TYR A 64 -7.51 5.73 -9.15
CA TYR A 64 -7.49 6.22 -7.78
C TYR A 64 -8.89 6.13 -7.20
N LEU A 65 -8.97 5.52 -6.02
CA LEU A 65 -10.18 5.40 -5.23
C LEU A 65 -10.07 6.33 -4.02
N TYR A 66 -11.10 7.13 -3.77
CA TYR A 66 -11.20 7.99 -2.60
C TYR A 66 -12.54 7.73 -1.92
N ILE A 67 -12.49 7.34 -0.65
CA ILE A 67 -13.66 6.95 0.15
C ILE A 67 -13.79 7.93 1.30
N MET A 68 -15.01 8.42 1.51
CA MET A 68 -15.39 9.15 2.71
C MET A 68 -16.12 8.22 3.66
N LEU A 69 -15.50 7.90 4.79
CA LEU A 69 -16.09 7.10 5.84
C LEU A 69 -16.49 7.99 7.01
N ASN A 70 -17.75 7.96 7.42
CA ASN A 70 -18.11 8.46 8.74
C ASN A 70 -17.79 7.37 9.77
N LYS A 71 -16.57 7.41 10.33
CA LYS A 71 -16.05 6.38 11.22
C LYS A 71 -16.87 6.36 12.53
N PRO A 72 -17.46 5.22 12.92
CA PRO A 72 -18.10 5.07 14.21
C PRO A 72 -17.08 4.87 15.34
N ARG A 73 -17.54 5.09 16.58
CA ARG A 73 -16.76 4.74 17.79
C ARG A 73 -16.55 3.23 17.89
N GLY A 74 -15.47 2.84 18.57
CA GLY A 74 -15.13 1.44 18.84
C GLY A 74 -14.18 0.82 17.81
N TYR A 75 -13.95 1.48 16.67
CA TYR A 75 -13.06 1.01 15.61
C TYR A 75 -11.68 1.66 15.66
N VAL A 76 -10.63 0.88 15.44
CA VAL A 76 -9.24 1.38 15.38
C VAL A 76 -8.87 1.75 13.96
N THR A 77 -8.20 2.90 13.78
CA THR A 77 -7.70 3.35 12.47
C THR A 77 -6.38 2.65 12.15
N THR A 78 -6.46 1.42 11.63
CA THR A 78 -5.31 0.62 11.18
C THR A 78 -5.72 -0.30 10.03
N VAL A 79 -4.76 -0.70 9.19
CA VAL A 79 -4.94 -1.67 8.09
C VAL A 79 -4.62 -3.10 8.49
N SER A 80 -4.06 -3.30 9.69
CA SER A 80 -3.74 -4.61 10.26
C SER A 80 -3.77 -4.46 11.77
N ASP A 81 -4.48 -5.34 12.47
CA ASP A 81 -4.52 -5.36 13.94
C ASP A 81 -4.03 -6.70 14.47
N GLU A 82 -3.09 -6.67 15.42
CA GLU A 82 -2.51 -7.86 16.05
C GLU A 82 -3.25 -8.26 17.34
N LEU A 83 -4.26 -7.47 17.75
CA LEU A 83 -4.97 -7.61 19.03
C LEU A 83 -6.46 -7.93 18.83
N GLU A 84 -6.84 -8.42 17.64
CA GLU A 84 -8.22 -8.80 17.27
C GLU A 84 -9.26 -7.69 17.53
N ARG A 85 -8.86 -6.42 17.41
CA ARG A 85 -9.75 -5.27 17.54
C ARG A 85 -10.42 -4.98 16.20
N ARG A 86 -11.65 -4.49 16.27
CA ARG A 86 -12.38 -4.02 15.08
C ARG A 86 -11.65 -2.86 14.43
N THR A 87 -11.39 -2.98 13.13
CA THR A 87 -10.64 -2.00 12.34
C THR A 87 -11.54 -1.28 11.35
N VAL A 88 -11.12 -0.09 10.93
CA VAL A 88 -11.84 0.64 9.87
C VAL A 88 -11.91 -0.12 8.53
N MET A 89 -11.09 -1.17 8.35
CA MET A 89 -11.15 -2.02 7.16
C MET A 89 -12.36 -2.96 7.21
N ASP A 90 -12.81 -3.38 8.40
CA ASP A 90 -14.02 -4.22 8.59
C ASP A 90 -15.33 -3.46 8.24
N LEU A 91 -15.22 -2.18 7.89
CA LEU A 91 -16.33 -1.34 7.43
C LEU A 91 -16.35 -1.20 5.90
N LEU A 92 -15.41 -1.84 5.20
CA LEU A 92 -15.15 -1.72 3.77
C LEU A 92 -15.14 -3.10 3.08
N ASP A 93 -15.93 -4.04 3.59
CA ASP A 93 -15.96 -5.44 3.11
C ASP A 93 -16.33 -5.58 1.62
N ASP A 94 -16.94 -4.56 1.02
CA ASP A 94 -17.34 -4.48 -0.38
C ASP A 94 -16.30 -3.82 -1.30
N ILE A 95 -15.15 -3.39 -0.76
CA ILE A 95 -14.08 -2.72 -1.51
C ILE A 95 -12.94 -3.72 -1.80
N GLU A 96 -12.77 -4.09 -3.06
CA GLU A 96 -11.70 -5.01 -3.49
C GLU A 96 -10.33 -4.33 -3.53
N GLU A 97 -10.30 -3.02 -3.85
CA GLU A 97 -9.06 -2.27 -3.94
C GLU A 97 -8.41 -2.05 -2.57
N ARG A 98 -7.08 -2.25 -2.53
CA ARG A 98 -6.30 -1.94 -1.33
C ARG A 98 -6.26 -0.43 -1.07
N VAL A 99 -7.06 0.03 -0.11
CA VAL A 99 -7.03 1.39 0.43
C VAL A 99 -6.38 1.47 1.81
N TYR A 100 -6.06 2.68 2.24
CA TYR A 100 -5.57 2.98 3.59
C TYR A 100 -6.11 4.32 4.07
N PRO A 101 -6.23 4.50 5.39
CA PRO A 101 -6.73 5.75 5.96
C PRO A 101 -5.76 6.91 5.72
N VAL A 102 -6.33 8.09 5.41
CA VAL A 102 -5.62 9.38 5.39
C VAL A 102 -5.72 9.97 6.80
N GLY A 103 -4.59 10.01 7.50
CA GLY A 103 -4.55 10.37 8.91
C GLY A 103 -5.17 9.30 9.82
N ARG A 104 -5.56 9.71 11.03
CA ARG A 104 -6.06 8.79 12.07
C ARG A 104 -7.12 9.46 12.95
N LEU A 105 -8.15 8.69 13.28
CA LEU A 105 -9.04 8.97 14.40
C LEU A 105 -8.82 7.94 15.52
N ASP A 106 -8.88 8.40 16.77
CA ASP A 106 -8.79 7.52 17.93
C ASP A 106 -9.98 6.56 17.99
N ARG A 107 -9.81 5.45 18.74
CA ARG A 107 -10.84 4.41 18.85
C ARG A 107 -12.19 4.95 19.30
N ASN A 108 -12.16 5.88 20.25
CA ASN A 108 -13.36 6.44 20.86
C ASN A 108 -13.85 7.70 20.13
N SER A 109 -13.16 8.15 19.09
CA SER A 109 -13.57 9.28 18.24
C SER A 109 -14.42 8.80 17.06
N GLU A 110 -15.30 9.68 16.62
CA GLU A 110 -16.17 9.50 15.45
C GLU A 110 -16.02 10.67 14.48
N GLY A 111 -16.45 10.48 13.24
CA GLY A 111 -16.47 11.52 12.23
C GLY A 111 -15.78 11.13 10.93
N LEU A 112 -15.52 12.13 10.09
CA LEU A 112 -14.95 11.93 8.76
C LEU A 112 -13.55 11.34 8.82
N LEU A 113 -13.36 10.21 8.15
CA LEU A 113 -12.08 9.61 7.84
C LEU A 113 -12.04 9.33 6.34
N LEU A 114 -11.02 9.85 5.65
CA LEU A 114 -10.79 9.53 4.25
C LEU A 114 -9.98 8.24 4.13
N LEU A 115 -10.26 7.42 3.13
CA LEU A 115 -9.41 6.30 2.73
C LEU A 115 -9.10 6.39 1.24
N THR A 116 -7.90 5.99 0.84
CA THR A 116 -7.49 6.00 -0.56
C THR A 116 -6.39 4.98 -0.87
N ASN A 117 -6.24 4.64 -2.15
CA ASN A 117 -5.08 3.92 -2.69
C ASN A 117 -4.04 4.89 -3.32
N ASP A 118 -4.26 6.20 -3.23
CA ASP A 118 -3.35 7.27 -3.65
C ASP A 118 -2.42 7.67 -2.49
N GLY A 119 -1.18 7.19 -2.56
CA GLY A 119 -0.21 7.35 -1.48
C GLY A 119 0.42 8.73 -1.46
N GLU A 120 0.39 9.43 -2.59
CA GLU A 120 0.88 10.79 -2.68
C GLU A 120 -0.13 11.74 -2.06
N PHE A 121 -1.41 11.58 -2.42
CA PHE A 121 -2.49 12.34 -1.80
C PHE A 121 -2.52 12.14 -0.28
N ALA A 122 -2.52 10.88 0.19
CA ALA A 122 -2.60 10.57 1.61
C ALA A 122 -1.45 11.12 2.46
N ASN A 123 -0.29 11.40 1.86
CA ASN A 123 0.86 11.98 2.55
C ASN A 123 0.92 13.51 2.41
N SER A 124 0.12 14.09 1.51
CA SER A 124 0.12 15.53 1.23
C SER A 124 -0.82 16.34 2.15
N ILE A 125 -1.71 15.65 2.85
CA ILE A 125 -2.68 16.20 3.82
C ILE A 125 -2.24 15.83 5.23
#